data_AF-A0A8S3ZK37-F1
#
_entry.id   AF-A0A8S3ZK37-F1
#
_cell.length_a   1.000
_cell.length_b   1.000
_cell.length_c   1.000
_cell.angle_alpha   90.00
_cell.angle_beta   90.00
_cell.angle_gamma   90.00
#
_symmetry.space_group_name_H-M   'P 1'
#
loop_
_entity.id
_entity.type
_entity.pdbx_description
1 polymer ?
#
loop_
_entity_poly.entity_id
_entity_poly.type
_entity_poly.pdbx_seq_one_letter_code
_entity_poly.pdbx_strand_id
1 'polypeptide(L)'
;MEYHLQLELWRGNVAGALQIARQRNELSDWIVSMAPLASHDLWEAVSAEYAEQLEDDGQYHKAVTYLLAANKIHQAIDLFRRHKLFKEAVLLARIRLSPVDPILEDLYTEWGQNLMRDGQYELAAKCYLAMRHIQEAEKALAKRHDQSSLKTTCHMTLLVSDRQQSLVYAYKLFSQYLMMGQWQEALNFSQENETFKILQPILLTHELLIQHLTALCPSTNFTQKPVSPEMCSNWGKKDICGSKTQLPEYLLDKSEMDPAVPWEPFLIGKHTFPHHVLQVWHQRLDITMVTQELKAMHAAISQLVPNRQLMVDLPALFVQISVDVTLGFLALLTSETSTAIVHLVQALSTLDQAGHGTALQALCRLILPQ
;
A
#
# COMPACT_ATOMS: atom_id res chain seq x y z
N MET A 1 -45.53 33.15 -24.04
CA MET A 1 -46.08 33.22 -22.67
C MET A 1 -45.54 34.43 -21.90
N GLU A 2 -44.35 34.95 -22.22
CA GLU A 2 -43.76 36.16 -21.61
C GLU A 2 -44.64 37.42 -21.69
N TYR A 3 -45.45 37.60 -22.74
CA TYR A 3 -46.29 38.80 -22.90
C TYR A 3 -47.30 39.00 -21.76
N HIS A 4 -47.82 37.92 -21.17
CA HIS A 4 -48.76 38.04 -20.06
C HIS A 4 -48.07 38.55 -18.78
N LEU A 5 -46.86 38.03 -18.50
CA LEU A 5 -46.04 38.48 -17.38
C LEU A 5 -45.57 39.93 -17.56
N GLN A 6 -45.20 40.31 -18.79
CA GLN A 6 -44.84 41.70 -19.13
C GLN A 6 -46.01 42.67 -18.91
N LEU A 7 -47.23 42.28 -19.28
CA LEU A 7 -48.42 43.11 -19.06
C LEU A 7 -48.73 43.32 -17.57
N GLU A 8 -48.60 42.28 -16.74
CA GLU A 8 -48.77 42.42 -15.28
C GLU A 8 -47.68 43.31 -14.65
N LEU A 9 -46.45 43.22 -15.16
CA LEU A 9 -45.36 44.10 -14.74
C LEU A 9 -45.64 45.57 -15.09
N TRP A 10 -46.12 45.85 -16.32
CA TRP A 10 -46.49 47.21 -16.75
C TRP A 10 -47.65 47.81 -15.96
N ARG A 11 -48.52 46.97 -15.39
CA ARG A 11 -49.59 47.40 -14.46
C ARG A 11 -49.07 47.69 -13.05
N GLY A 12 -47.81 47.38 -12.75
CA GLY A 12 -47.21 47.47 -11.42
C GLY A 12 -47.50 46.27 -10.51
N ASN A 13 -48.15 45.22 -11.01
CA ASN A 13 -48.49 44.03 -10.23
C ASN A 13 -47.36 42.98 -10.27
N VAL A 14 -46.19 43.34 -9.75
CA VAL A 14 -44.99 42.50 -9.78
C VAL A 14 -45.19 41.20 -8.98
N ALA A 15 -45.84 41.27 -7.81
CA ALA A 15 -46.12 40.09 -6.98
C ALA A 15 -47.05 39.08 -7.67
N GLY A 16 -48.08 39.55 -8.38
CA GLY A 16 -48.98 38.69 -9.16
C GLY A 16 -48.27 38.02 -10.33
N ALA A 17 -47.42 38.76 -11.06
CA ALA A 17 -46.62 38.17 -12.14
C ALA A 17 -45.70 37.05 -11.63
N LEU A 18 -45.04 37.25 -10.49
CA LEU A 18 -44.21 36.23 -9.84
C LEU A 18 -45.01 35.02 -9.40
N GLN A 19 -46.20 35.22 -8.82
CA GLN A 19 -47.06 34.11 -8.39
C GLN A 19 -47.52 33.26 -9.57
N ILE A 20 -47.87 33.89 -10.71
CA ILE A 20 -48.23 33.17 -11.95
C ILE A 20 -47.04 32.37 -12.47
N ALA A 21 -45.85 32.98 -12.53
CA ALA A 21 -44.64 32.31 -12.99
C ALA A 21 -44.25 31.11 -12.11
N ARG A 22 -44.37 31.26 -10.78
CA ARG A 22 -44.15 30.18 -9.80
C ARG A 22 -45.11 29.01 -10.01
N GLN A 23 -46.41 29.29 -10.14
CA GLN A 23 -47.43 28.24 -10.32
C GLN A 23 -47.27 27.45 -11.62
N ARG A 24 -46.60 28.03 -12.62
CA ARG A 24 -46.37 27.42 -13.93
C ARG A 24 -44.99 26.78 -14.08
N ASN A 25 -44.10 26.90 -13.09
CA ASN A 25 -42.67 26.58 -13.24
C ASN A 25 -42.06 27.26 -14.49
N GLU A 26 -42.42 28.53 -14.70
CA GLU A 26 -41.91 29.37 -15.80
C GLU A 26 -41.06 30.53 -15.26
N LEU A 27 -40.39 30.31 -14.13
CA LEU A 27 -39.44 31.29 -13.63
C LEU A 27 -38.25 31.40 -14.60
N SER A 28 -37.78 32.62 -14.78
CA SER A 28 -36.70 32.98 -15.69
C SER A 28 -35.82 34.06 -15.08
N ASP A 29 -34.58 34.19 -15.58
CA ASP A 29 -33.63 35.18 -15.08
C ASP A 29 -34.22 36.60 -15.08
N TRP A 30 -35.01 36.91 -16.11
CA TRP A 30 -35.67 38.20 -16.26
C TRP A 30 -36.72 38.44 -15.16
N ILE A 31 -37.66 37.52 -14.93
CA ILE A 31 -38.72 37.76 -13.94
C ILE A 31 -38.16 37.76 -12.51
N VAL A 32 -37.16 36.92 -12.23
CA VAL A 32 -36.48 36.89 -10.93
C VAL A 32 -35.73 38.20 -10.68
N SER A 33 -35.12 38.81 -11.71
CA SER A 33 -34.45 40.12 -11.59
C SER A 33 -35.41 41.27 -11.24
N MET A 34 -36.72 41.12 -11.52
CA MET A 34 -37.75 42.09 -11.19
C MET A 34 -38.32 41.92 -9.77
N ALA A 35 -38.07 40.79 -9.11
CA ALA A 35 -38.64 40.49 -7.80
C ALA A 35 -38.28 41.49 -6.67
N PRO A 36 -37.09 42.12 -6.65
CA PRO A 36 -36.78 43.16 -5.67
C PRO A 36 -37.72 44.37 -5.72
N LEU A 37 -38.42 44.60 -6.84
CA LEU A 37 -39.43 45.66 -6.97
C LEU A 37 -40.69 45.37 -6.14
N ALA A 38 -40.94 44.11 -5.78
CA ALA A 38 -42.06 43.71 -4.94
C ALA A 38 -41.67 43.70 -3.46
N SER A 39 -40.68 42.89 -3.07
CA SER A 39 -40.08 42.89 -1.74
C SER A 39 -38.81 42.06 -1.71
N HIS A 40 -37.95 42.30 -0.71
CA HIS A 40 -36.75 41.50 -0.47
C HIS A 40 -37.10 40.04 -0.13
N ASP A 41 -38.05 39.83 0.78
CA ASP A 41 -38.46 38.49 1.21
C ASP A 41 -39.04 37.66 0.05
N LEU A 42 -39.79 38.31 -0.86
CA LEU A 42 -40.31 37.65 -2.05
C LEU A 42 -39.19 37.31 -3.04
N TRP A 43 -38.20 38.19 -3.20
CA TRP A 43 -37.03 37.91 -4.03
C TRP A 43 -36.22 36.72 -3.48
N GLU A 44 -36.01 36.63 -2.17
CA GLU A 44 -35.32 35.49 -1.54
C GLU A 44 -36.08 34.17 -1.78
N ALA A 45 -37.40 34.17 -1.58
CA ALA A 45 -38.25 33.00 -1.81
C ALA A 45 -38.25 32.57 -3.29
N VAL A 46 -38.47 33.51 -4.20
CA VAL A 46 -38.49 33.25 -5.65
C VAL A 46 -37.12 32.78 -6.14
N SER A 47 -36.02 33.33 -5.62
CA SER A 47 -34.67 32.91 -6.01
C SER A 47 -34.40 31.46 -5.61
N ALA A 48 -34.89 31.02 -4.44
CA ALA A 48 -34.77 29.63 -4.02
C ALA A 48 -35.62 28.69 -4.88
N GLU A 49 -36.86 29.06 -5.20
CA GLU A 49 -37.74 28.25 -6.05
C GLU A 49 -37.24 28.19 -7.50
N TYR A 50 -36.67 29.27 -8.02
CA TYR A 50 -36.02 29.25 -9.32
C TYR A 50 -34.78 28.36 -9.32
N ALA A 51 -34.05 28.28 -8.21
CA ALA A 51 -32.94 27.34 -8.08
C ALA A 51 -33.42 25.87 -8.13
N GLU A 52 -34.57 25.54 -7.55
CA GLU A 52 -35.19 24.21 -7.66
C GLU A 52 -35.54 23.89 -9.13
N GLN A 53 -36.17 24.83 -9.84
CA GLN A 53 -36.46 24.66 -11.27
C GLN A 53 -35.17 24.46 -12.10
N LEU A 54 -34.11 25.22 -11.79
CA LEU A 54 -32.81 25.07 -12.45
C LEU A 54 -32.10 23.76 -12.10
N GLU A 55 -32.34 23.20 -10.91
CA GLU A 55 -31.85 21.88 -10.52
C GLU A 55 -32.49 20.80 -11.38
N ASP A 56 -33.81 20.88 -11.59
CA ASP A 56 -34.58 19.98 -12.46
C ASP A 56 -34.14 20.08 -13.93
N ASP A 57 -33.80 21.29 -14.39
CA ASP A 57 -33.24 21.54 -15.72
C ASP A 57 -31.76 21.08 -15.87
N GLY A 58 -31.13 20.59 -14.80
CA GLY A 58 -29.73 20.14 -14.79
C GLY A 58 -28.69 21.27 -14.74
N GLN A 59 -29.11 22.52 -14.51
CA GLN A 59 -28.25 23.70 -14.46
C GLN A 59 -27.72 23.97 -13.04
N TYR A 60 -27.02 23.00 -12.45
CA TYR A 60 -26.62 23.00 -11.02
C TYR A 60 -25.81 24.24 -10.59
N HIS A 61 -24.85 24.68 -11.40
CA HIS A 61 -24.01 25.85 -11.07
C HIS A 61 -24.84 27.14 -11.01
N LYS A 62 -25.83 27.27 -11.89
CA LYS A 62 -26.73 28.42 -11.93
C LYS A 62 -27.69 28.39 -10.75
N ALA A 63 -28.28 27.22 -10.47
CA ALA A 63 -29.11 26.99 -9.28
C ALA A 63 -28.39 27.39 -7.99
N VAL A 64 -27.14 26.94 -7.82
CA VAL A 64 -26.31 27.29 -6.66
C VAL A 64 -26.07 28.80 -6.55
N THR A 65 -25.87 29.49 -7.67
CA THR A 65 -25.68 30.95 -7.66
C THR A 65 -26.91 31.67 -7.08
N TYR A 66 -28.11 31.22 -7.43
CA TYR A 66 -29.37 31.76 -6.87
C TYR A 66 -29.58 31.39 -5.40
N LEU A 67 -29.24 30.16 -4.98
CA LEU A 67 -29.27 29.78 -3.56
C LEU A 67 -28.28 30.61 -2.72
N LEU A 68 -27.10 30.89 -3.26
CA LEU A 68 -26.11 31.76 -2.59
C LEU A 68 -26.56 33.21 -2.52
N ALA A 69 -27.26 33.72 -3.54
CA ALA A 69 -27.86 35.05 -3.53
C ALA A 69 -28.94 35.15 -2.44
N ALA A 70 -29.73 34.08 -2.25
CA ALA A 70 -30.70 33.94 -1.18
C ALA A 70 -30.08 33.57 0.20
N ASN A 71 -28.75 33.63 0.34
CA ASN A 71 -28.01 33.27 1.57
C ASN A 71 -28.25 31.83 2.09
N LYS A 72 -28.72 30.91 1.24
CA LYS A 72 -28.97 29.50 1.57
C LYS A 72 -27.73 28.63 1.30
N ILE A 73 -26.65 28.92 2.02
CA ILE A 73 -25.31 28.32 1.77
C ILE A 73 -25.33 26.80 1.92
N HIS A 74 -25.95 26.27 2.99
CA HIS A 74 -26.00 24.82 3.22
C HIS A 74 -26.76 24.08 2.12
N GLN A 75 -27.90 24.62 1.68
CA GLN A 75 -28.69 24.06 0.58
C GLN A 75 -27.90 24.05 -0.74
N ALA A 76 -27.12 25.09 -1.00
CA ALA A 76 -26.26 25.16 -2.18
C ALA A 76 -25.16 24.07 -2.16
N ILE A 77 -24.55 23.82 -1.00
CA ILE A 77 -23.56 22.75 -0.83
C ILE A 77 -24.21 21.37 -1.00
N ASP A 78 -25.38 21.18 -0.40
CA ASP A 78 -26.13 19.92 -0.49
C ASP A 78 -26.63 19.63 -1.91
N LEU A 79 -26.95 20.67 -2.71
CA LEU A 79 -27.27 20.51 -4.12
C LEU A 79 -26.09 19.89 -4.88
N PHE A 80 -24.88 20.43 -4.72
CA PHE A 80 -23.69 19.83 -5.34
C PHE A 80 -23.40 18.42 -4.82
N ARG A 81 -23.56 18.18 -3.51
CA ARG A 81 -23.38 16.87 -2.88
C ARG A 81 -24.32 15.81 -3.49
N ARG A 82 -25.62 16.11 -3.60
CA ARG A 82 -26.65 15.20 -4.15
C ARG A 82 -26.34 14.79 -5.60
N HIS A 83 -25.79 15.71 -6.39
CA HIS A 83 -25.42 15.46 -7.80
C HIS A 83 -23.97 14.96 -7.97
N LYS A 84 -23.30 14.54 -6.89
CA LYS A 84 -21.92 14.02 -6.88
C LYS A 84 -20.85 14.99 -7.42
N LEU A 85 -21.15 16.29 -7.41
CA LEU A 85 -20.23 17.37 -7.75
C LEU A 85 -19.39 17.76 -6.51
N PHE A 86 -18.62 16.78 -6.00
CA PHE A 86 -17.92 16.91 -4.73
C PHE A 86 -16.83 17.99 -4.74
N LYS A 87 -16.16 18.21 -5.88
CA LYS A 87 -15.10 19.23 -5.99
C LYS A 87 -15.68 20.63 -5.75
N GLU A 88 -16.81 20.90 -6.40
CA GLU A 88 -17.55 22.15 -6.31
C GLU A 88 -18.14 22.33 -4.90
N ALA A 89 -18.73 21.28 -4.33
CA ALA A 89 -19.25 21.28 -2.96
C ALA A 89 -18.17 21.64 -1.93
N VAL A 90 -17.01 20.97 -2.00
CA VAL A 90 -15.88 21.20 -1.08
C VAL A 90 -15.30 22.61 -1.26
N LEU A 91 -15.13 23.08 -2.50
CA LEU A 91 -14.65 24.44 -2.75
C LEU A 91 -15.61 25.48 -2.18
N LEU A 92 -16.91 25.32 -2.40
CA LEU A 92 -17.92 26.23 -1.89
C LEU A 92 -17.94 26.24 -0.35
N ALA A 93 -17.91 25.07 0.28
CA ALA A 93 -17.83 24.92 1.72
C ALA A 93 -16.58 25.61 2.29
N ARG A 94 -15.40 25.43 1.68
CA ARG A 94 -14.16 26.09 2.14
C ARG A 94 -14.17 27.62 2.01
N ILE A 95 -14.92 28.17 1.04
CA ILE A 95 -15.01 29.62 0.83
C ILE A 95 -16.00 30.25 1.81
N ARG A 96 -17.12 29.57 2.09
CA ARG A 96 -18.26 30.15 2.82
C ARG A 96 -18.36 29.72 4.28
N LEU A 97 -17.83 28.55 4.63
CA LEU A 97 -17.91 27.97 5.98
C LEU A 97 -16.56 28.03 6.68
N SER A 98 -16.59 27.83 8.00
CA SER A 98 -15.39 27.68 8.81
C SER A 98 -14.62 26.42 8.41
N PRO A 99 -13.28 26.40 8.47
CA PRO A 99 -12.49 25.19 8.20
C PRO A 99 -12.71 24.05 9.22
N VAL A 100 -13.41 24.32 10.32
CA VAL A 100 -13.76 23.36 11.38
C VAL A 100 -15.23 22.91 11.25
N ASP A 101 -15.95 23.37 10.22
CA ASP A 101 -17.34 22.98 10.00
C ASP A 101 -17.42 21.46 9.68
N PRO A 102 -18.27 20.69 10.38
CA PRO A 102 -18.39 19.23 10.18
C PRO A 102 -18.79 18.84 8.76
N ILE A 103 -19.45 19.74 8.02
CA ILE A 103 -19.86 19.46 6.63
C ILE A 103 -18.65 19.17 5.73
N LEU A 104 -17.49 19.81 6.01
CA LEU A 104 -16.27 19.52 5.25
C LEU A 104 -15.83 18.07 5.45
N GLU A 105 -15.89 17.56 6.68
CA GLU A 105 -15.53 16.18 6.98
C GLU A 105 -16.44 15.19 6.25
N ASP A 106 -17.75 15.42 6.29
CA ASP A 106 -18.73 14.60 5.57
C ASP A 106 -18.48 14.62 4.05
N LEU A 107 -18.23 15.80 3.48
CA LEU A 107 -17.97 15.93 2.04
C LEU A 107 -16.69 15.21 1.61
N TYR A 108 -15.60 15.35 2.36
CA TYR A 108 -14.33 14.67 2.03
C TYR A 108 -14.43 13.16 2.21
N THR A 109 -15.14 12.68 3.23
CA THR A 109 -15.30 11.24 3.46
C THR A 109 -16.15 10.59 2.37
N GLU A 110 -17.28 11.21 1.99
CA GLU A 110 -18.12 10.74 0.87
C GLU A 110 -17.39 10.82 -0.47
N TRP A 111 -16.67 11.92 -0.72
CA TRP A 111 -15.88 12.05 -1.94
C TRP A 111 -14.80 10.98 -2.01
N GLY A 112 -14.10 10.72 -0.90
CA GLY A 112 -13.14 9.64 -0.77
C GLY A 112 -13.75 8.27 -1.06
N GLN A 113 -14.92 7.96 -0.52
CA GLN A 113 -15.62 6.70 -0.79
C GLN A 113 -16.01 6.54 -2.26
N ASN A 114 -16.48 7.61 -2.91
CA ASN A 114 -16.79 7.59 -4.33
C ASN A 114 -15.53 7.36 -5.18
N LEU A 115 -14.43 8.06 -4.86
CA LEU A 115 -13.14 7.88 -5.53
C LEU A 115 -12.57 6.47 -5.35
N MET A 116 -12.77 5.86 -4.18
CA MET A 116 -12.38 4.47 -3.92
C MET A 116 -13.14 3.49 -4.81
N ARG A 117 -14.43 3.72 -5.05
CA ARG A 117 -15.24 2.91 -5.97
C ARG A 117 -14.79 3.09 -7.42
N ASP A 118 -14.38 4.30 -7.78
CA ASP A 118 -13.92 4.65 -9.12
C ASP A 118 -12.46 4.22 -9.37
N GLY A 119 -11.79 3.60 -8.38
CA GLY A 119 -10.40 3.13 -8.48
C GLY A 119 -9.33 4.22 -8.35
N GLN A 120 -9.72 5.45 -8.00
CA GLN A 120 -8.82 6.60 -7.86
C GLN A 120 -8.26 6.71 -6.43
N TYR A 121 -7.50 5.69 -6.02
CA TYR A 121 -7.00 5.52 -4.65
C TYR A 121 -6.15 6.70 -4.12
N GLU A 122 -5.36 7.35 -4.98
CA GLU A 122 -4.49 8.47 -4.57
C GLU A 122 -5.30 9.71 -4.19
N LEU A 123 -6.34 10.02 -4.98
CA LEU A 123 -7.23 11.14 -4.69
C LEU A 123 -8.06 10.84 -3.45
N ALA A 124 -8.52 9.59 -3.29
CA ALA A 124 -9.21 9.16 -2.07
C ALA A 124 -8.32 9.35 -0.83
N ALA A 125 -7.06 8.91 -0.89
CA ALA A 125 -6.11 9.10 0.20
C ALA A 125 -5.89 10.58 0.53
N LYS A 126 -5.78 11.46 -0.48
CA LYS A 126 -5.68 12.92 -0.27
C LYS A 126 -6.93 13.48 0.42
N CYS A 127 -8.13 12.99 0.09
CA CYS A 127 -9.37 13.40 0.75
C CYS A 127 -9.37 13.02 2.24
N TYR A 128 -9.00 11.77 2.55
CA TYR A 128 -8.91 11.32 3.94
C TYR A 128 -7.82 12.07 4.73
N LEU A 129 -6.67 12.34 4.11
CA LEU A 129 -5.61 13.12 4.74
C LEU A 129 -5.99 14.57 5.02
N ALA A 130 -6.79 15.20 4.16
CA ALA A 130 -7.29 16.55 4.38
C ALA A 130 -8.05 16.66 5.72
N MET A 131 -8.78 15.60 6.09
CA MET A 131 -9.54 15.49 7.33
C MET A 131 -8.80 14.75 8.46
N ARG A 132 -7.49 14.48 8.29
CA ARG A 132 -6.65 13.75 9.26
C ARG A 132 -7.08 12.31 9.56
N HIS A 133 -7.84 11.69 8.66
CA HIS A 133 -8.21 10.27 8.71
C HIS A 133 -7.10 9.39 8.15
N ILE A 134 -6.00 9.25 8.91
CA ILE A 134 -4.78 8.58 8.43
C ILE A 134 -5.02 7.08 8.16
N GLN A 135 -5.81 6.41 9.00
CA GLN A 135 -6.11 4.97 8.85
C GLN A 135 -6.86 4.65 7.54
N GLU A 136 -7.80 5.51 7.13
CA GLU A 136 -8.53 5.32 5.87
C GLU A 136 -7.66 5.69 4.66
N ALA A 137 -6.79 6.70 4.80
CA ALA A 137 -5.81 7.04 3.76
C ALA A 137 -4.81 5.90 3.51
N GLU A 138 -4.31 5.27 4.57
CA GLU A 138 -3.46 4.09 4.52
C GLU A 138 -4.16 2.95 3.77
N LYS A 139 -5.39 2.60 4.16
CA LYS A 139 -6.16 1.54 3.49
C LYS A 139 -6.37 1.84 2.01
N ALA A 140 -6.61 3.11 1.65
CA ALA A 140 -6.75 3.54 0.26
C ALA A 140 -5.47 3.30 -0.54
N LEU A 141 -4.31 3.74 -0.04
CA LEU A 141 -3.02 3.57 -0.69
C LEU A 141 -2.59 2.10 -0.76
N ALA A 142 -2.83 1.34 0.31
CA ALA A 142 -2.52 -0.09 0.38
C ALA A 142 -3.23 -0.92 -0.69
N LYS A 143 -4.45 -0.53 -1.10
CA LYS A 143 -5.20 -1.19 -2.18
C LYS A 143 -4.57 -1.02 -3.55
N ARG A 144 -3.83 0.08 -3.77
CA ARG A 144 -3.16 0.35 -5.06
C ARG A 144 -1.97 -0.58 -5.28
N HIS A 145 -1.33 -1.02 -4.19
CA HIS A 145 -0.27 -2.03 -4.15
C HIS A 145 0.94 -1.74 -5.06
N ASP A 146 1.22 -0.48 -5.41
CA ASP A 146 2.44 -0.09 -6.10
C ASP A 146 3.56 0.26 -5.11
N GLN A 147 4.83 0.12 -5.54
CA GLN A 147 6.00 0.39 -4.70
C GLN A 147 5.97 1.79 -4.08
N SER A 148 5.58 2.81 -4.86
CA SER A 148 5.55 4.20 -4.38
C SER A 148 4.48 4.42 -3.32
N SER A 149 3.26 3.89 -3.50
CA SER A 149 2.19 4.02 -2.50
C SER A 149 2.45 3.17 -1.26
N LEU A 150 3.03 1.98 -1.39
CA LEU A 150 3.38 1.18 -0.22
C LEU A 150 4.47 1.87 0.59
N LYS A 151 5.48 2.46 -0.06
CA LYS A 151 6.51 3.25 0.62
C LYS A 151 5.92 4.44 1.37
N THR A 152 5.04 5.22 0.74
CA THR A 152 4.37 6.34 1.42
C THR A 152 3.48 5.86 2.57
N THR A 153 2.77 4.75 2.41
CA THR A 153 1.96 4.11 3.46
C THR A 153 2.81 3.71 4.68
N CYS A 154 3.99 3.11 4.45
CA CYS A 154 4.95 2.80 5.52
C CYS A 154 5.39 4.05 6.29
N HIS A 155 5.77 5.12 5.59
CA HIS A 155 6.16 6.36 6.25
C HIS A 155 5.00 7.01 7.01
N MET A 156 3.79 6.98 6.47
CA MET A 156 2.60 7.51 7.13
C MET A 156 2.26 6.75 8.42
N THR A 157 2.29 5.41 8.39
CA THR A 157 2.04 4.57 9.58
C THR A 157 3.11 4.74 10.66
N LEU A 158 4.37 4.95 10.27
CA LEU A 158 5.45 5.31 11.21
C LEU A 158 5.17 6.62 11.95
N LEU A 159 4.62 7.63 11.26
CA LEU A 159 4.25 8.91 11.89
C LEU A 159 3.14 8.75 12.94
N VAL A 160 2.21 7.82 12.72
CA VAL A 160 1.12 7.47 13.66
C VAL A 160 1.62 6.58 14.81
N SER A 161 2.89 6.15 14.78
CA SER A 161 3.51 5.23 15.74
C SER A 161 2.93 3.81 15.75
N ASP A 162 2.25 3.39 14.69
CA ASP A 162 1.84 1.98 14.51
C ASP A 162 2.98 1.17 13.86
N ARG A 163 3.90 0.70 14.70
CA ARG A 163 5.08 -0.05 14.26
C ARG A 163 4.73 -1.40 13.64
N GLN A 164 3.69 -2.07 14.12
CA GLN A 164 3.33 -3.40 13.64
C GLN A 164 2.73 -3.32 12.23
N GLN A 165 1.80 -2.39 12.00
CA GLN A 165 1.23 -2.19 10.66
C GLN A 165 2.28 -1.69 9.67
N SER A 166 3.15 -0.76 10.10
CA SER A 166 4.26 -0.30 9.27
C SER A 166 5.17 -1.45 8.83
N LEU A 167 5.50 -2.37 9.74
CA LEU A 167 6.29 -3.56 9.43
C LEU A 167 5.59 -4.47 8.40
N VAL A 168 4.27 -4.64 8.50
CA VAL A 168 3.47 -5.42 7.52
C VAL A 168 3.51 -4.80 6.13
N TYR A 169 3.34 -3.47 6.01
CA TYR A 169 3.45 -2.80 4.71
C TYR A 169 4.89 -2.80 4.19
N ALA A 170 5.87 -2.65 5.07
CA ALA A 170 7.28 -2.73 4.73
C ALA A 170 7.61 -4.11 4.15
N TYR A 171 7.12 -5.19 4.76
CA TYR A 171 7.28 -6.54 4.23
C TYR A 171 6.62 -6.72 2.85
N LYS A 172 5.41 -6.16 2.64
CA LYS A 172 4.76 -6.18 1.30
C LYS A 172 5.55 -5.43 0.25
N LEU A 173 6.12 -4.28 0.58
CA LEU A 173 7.00 -3.53 -0.33
C LEU A 173 8.29 -4.32 -0.59
N PHE A 174 8.84 -4.90 0.45
CA PHE A 174 10.08 -5.67 0.40
C PHE A 174 9.94 -6.90 -0.47
N SER A 175 8.83 -7.65 -0.37
CA SER A 175 8.56 -8.78 -1.25
C SER A 175 8.48 -8.35 -2.71
N GLN A 176 7.92 -7.18 -3.03
CA GLN A 176 7.95 -6.64 -4.40
C GLN A 176 9.36 -6.37 -4.91
N TYR A 177 10.21 -5.76 -4.10
CA TYR A 177 11.62 -5.56 -4.48
C TYR A 177 12.34 -6.89 -4.73
N LEU A 178 12.12 -7.88 -3.87
CA LEU A 178 12.73 -9.21 -4.03
C LEU A 178 12.24 -9.92 -5.30
N MET A 179 10.93 -9.89 -5.59
CA MET A 179 10.37 -10.46 -6.83
C MET A 179 10.97 -9.82 -8.09
N MET A 180 11.25 -8.51 -8.03
CA MET A 180 11.86 -7.74 -9.12
C MET A 180 13.40 -7.91 -9.21
N GLY A 181 14.04 -8.51 -8.21
CA GLY A 181 15.51 -8.56 -8.10
C GLY A 181 16.16 -7.21 -7.76
N GLN A 182 15.41 -6.25 -7.19
CA GLN A 182 15.90 -4.93 -6.79
C GLN A 182 16.50 -4.96 -5.37
N TRP A 183 17.52 -5.79 -5.14
CA TRP A 183 18.09 -5.99 -3.79
C TRP A 183 18.72 -4.72 -3.21
N GLN A 184 19.33 -3.86 -4.04
CA GLN A 184 19.93 -2.59 -3.59
C GLN A 184 18.87 -1.61 -3.07
N GLU A 185 17.71 -1.53 -3.74
CA GLU A 185 16.61 -0.67 -3.30
C GLU A 185 16.00 -1.18 -1.99
N ALA A 186 15.84 -2.50 -1.86
CA ALA A 186 15.38 -3.13 -0.62
C ALA A 186 16.37 -2.91 0.54
N LEU A 187 17.69 -2.95 0.27
CA LEU A 187 18.71 -2.66 1.27
C LEU A 187 18.63 -1.21 1.74
N ASN A 188 18.57 -0.26 0.80
CA ASN A 188 18.45 1.16 1.11
C ASN A 188 17.20 1.44 1.95
N PHE A 189 16.05 0.87 1.57
CA PHE A 189 14.81 0.99 2.32
C PHE A 189 14.92 0.41 3.74
N SER A 190 15.56 -0.75 3.90
CA SER A 190 15.76 -1.35 5.23
C SER A 190 16.65 -0.50 6.17
N GLN A 191 17.52 0.34 5.60
CA GLN A 191 18.42 1.22 6.35
C GLN A 191 17.77 2.55 6.75
N GLU A 192 16.64 2.93 6.13
CA GLU A 192 15.93 4.17 6.43
C GLU A 192 15.40 4.21 7.88
N ASN A 193 15.08 3.06 8.47
CA ASN A 193 14.53 2.98 9.82
C ASN A 193 14.99 1.71 10.56
N GLU A 194 15.28 1.83 11.86
CA GLU A 194 15.65 0.71 12.73
C GLU A 194 14.62 -0.44 12.71
N THR A 195 13.33 -0.11 12.62
CA THR A 195 12.24 -1.11 12.58
C THR A 195 12.33 -2.04 11.36
N PHE A 196 12.87 -1.56 10.24
CA PHE A 196 12.95 -2.32 8.99
C PHE A 196 14.20 -3.19 8.89
N LYS A 197 15.20 -2.98 9.76
CA LYS A 197 16.42 -3.81 9.80
C LYS A 197 16.12 -5.30 10.05
N ILE A 198 14.99 -5.59 10.70
CA ILE A 198 14.46 -6.95 10.92
C ILE A 198 14.29 -7.72 9.58
N LEU A 199 14.12 -7.04 8.45
CA LEU A 199 13.96 -7.65 7.12
C LEU A 199 15.29 -7.98 6.43
N GLN A 200 16.42 -7.46 6.91
CA GLN A 200 17.73 -7.64 6.26
C GLN A 200 18.19 -9.11 6.16
N PRO A 201 17.95 -10.00 7.16
CA PRO A 201 18.26 -11.41 7.02
C PRO A 201 17.55 -12.06 5.83
N ILE A 202 16.29 -11.68 5.59
CA ILE A 202 15.48 -12.13 4.44
C ILE A 202 16.06 -11.61 3.13
N LEU A 203 16.57 -10.36 3.11
CA LEU A 203 17.25 -9.80 1.93
C LEU A 203 18.42 -10.68 1.51
N LEU A 204 19.31 -10.93 2.48
CA LEU A 204 20.58 -11.59 2.26
C LEU A 204 20.40 -13.06 1.90
N THR A 205 19.49 -13.76 2.58
CA THR A 205 19.14 -15.15 2.20
C THR A 205 18.57 -15.20 0.81
N HIS A 206 17.61 -14.33 0.47
CA HIS A 206 17.01 -14.32 -0.86
C HIS A 206 18.04 -14.05 -1.94
N GLU A 207 18.90 -13.03 -1.76
CA GLU A 207 19.94 -12.71 -2.72
C GLU A 207 20.94 -13.87 -2.95
N LEU A 208 21.49 -14.44 -1.87
CA LEU A 208 22.45 -15.55 -1.96
C LEU A 208 21.80 -16.81 -2.54
N LEU A 209 20.56 -17.13 -2.11
CA LEU A 209 19.81 -18.27 -2.60
C LEU A 209 19.58 -18.16 -4.11
N ILE A 210 19.11 -17.00 -4.59
CA ILE A 210 18.86 -16.76 -6.01
C ILE A 210 20.16 -16.78 -6.82
N GLN A 211 21.25 -16.19 -6.31
CA GLN A 211 22.55 -16.20 -6.97
C GLN A 211 23.06 -17.64 -7.19
N HIS A 212 23.00 -18.49 -6.17
CA HIS A 212 23.46 -19.87 -6.26
C HIS A 212 22.50 -20.77 -7.06
N LEU A 213 21.19 -20.57 -6.95
CA LEU A 213 20.22 -21.29 -7.78
C LEU A 213 20.35 -20.95 -9.26
N THR A 214 20.61 -19.68 -9.60
CA THR A 214 20.84 -19.27 -11.00
C THR A 214 22.10 -19.94 -11.56
N ALA A 215 23.15 -20.12 -10.75
CA ALA A 215 24.34 -20.86 -11.14
C ALA A 215 24.08 -22.36 -11.36
N LEU A 216 23.20 -22.97 -10.54
CA LEU A 216 22.81 -24.38 -10.64
C LEU A 216 21.79 -24.65 -11.75
N CYS A 217 20.96 -23.67 -12.08
CA CYS A 217 19.83 -23.78 -13.01
C CYS A 217 19.79 -22.55 -13.96
N PRO A 218 20.72 -22.43 -14.91
CA PRO A 218 20.83 -21.25 -15.78
C PRO A 218 19.64 -21.05 -16.73
N SER A 219 18.82 -22.09 -16.93
CA SER A 219 17.62 -22.04 -17.77
C SER A 219 16.37 -21.50 -17.06
N THR A 220 16.44 -21.28 -15.74
CA THR A 220 15.28 -20.89 -14.92
C THR A 220 15.44 -19.45 -14.42
N ASN A 221 14.42 -18.62 -14.63
CA ASN A 221 14.38 -17.26 -14.08
C ASN A 221 13.62 -17.27 -12.76
N PHE A 222 14.35 -17.13 -11.65
CA PHE A 222 13.78 -17.15 -10.30
C PHE A 222 13.22 -15.78 -9.85
N THR A 223 13.49 -14.73 -10.63
CA THR A 223 12.97 -13.37 -10.46
C THR A 223 12.26 -12.92 -11.74
N GLN A 224 11.50 -11.82 -11.70
CA GLN A 224 10.79 -11.30 -12.89
C GLN A 224 11.74 -10.89 -14.03
N LYS A 225 13.00 -10.59 -13.73
CA LYS A 225 14.08 -10.32 -14.69
C LYS A 225 15.22 -11.30 -14.46
N PRO A 226 15.99 -11.69 -15.50
CA PRO A 226 17.17 -12.52 -15.33
C PRO A 226 18.20 -11.80 -14.46
N VAL A 227 18.84 -12.54 -13.57
CA VAL A 227 19.80 -12.00 -12.61
C VAL A 227 21.12 -11.74 -13.30
N SER A 228 21.57 -10.48 -13.31
CA SER A 228 22.94 -10.13 -13.72
C SER A 228 23.83 -9.98 -12.47
N PRO A 229 25.14 -10.27 -12.57
CA PRO A 229 26.07 -10.15 -11.44
C PRO A 229 26.20 -8.71 -10.92
N GLU A 230 25.82 -7.70 -11.71
CA GLU A 230 25.80 -6.29 -11.31
C GLU A 230 24.61 -5.93 -10.41
N MET A 231 23.54 -6.74 -10.44
CA MET A 231 22.37 -6.57 -9.57
C MET A 231 22.64 -7.08 -8.15
N CYS A 232 23.52 -8.07 -8.00
CA CYS A 232 23.94 -8.61 -6.71
C CYS A 232 24.90 -7.66 -6.01
N SER A 233 24.71 -7.50 -4.71
CA SER A 233 25.60 -6.77 -3.82
C SER A 233 26.87 -7.59 -3.55
N ASN A 234 28.01 -6.91 -3.49
CA ASN A 234 29.31 -7.55 -3.24
C ASN A 234 29.48 -7.88 -1.75
N TRP A 235 28.87 -8.96 -1.27
CA TRP A 235 28.96 -9.36 0.13
C TRP A 235 30.33 -9.94 0.52
N GLY A 236 31.09 -10.49 -0.43
CA GLY A 236 32.30 -11.30 -0.20
C GLY A 236 33.67 -10.61 -0.28
N LYS A 237 33.82 -9.29 -0.10
CA LYS A 237 35.12 -8.58 -0.27
C LYS A 237 35.74 -7.97 1.00
N LYS A 238 35.26 -8.28 2.20
CA LYS A 238 35.95 -7.89 3.44
C LYS A 238 36.40 -9.14 4.19
N ASP A 239 37.63 -9.58 3.90
CA ASP A 239 38.37 -10.42 4.82
C ASP A 239 38.62 -9.64 6.11
N ILE A 240 37.82 -9.91 7.15
CA ILE A 240 38.15 -9.49 8.51
C ILE A 240 38.49 -10.76 9.28
N CYS A 241 39.79 -11.01 9.35
CA CYS A 241 40.37 -11.82 10.41
C CYS A 241 40.16 -11.05 11.73
N GLY A 242 39.36 -11.60 12.64
CA GLY A 242 39.37 -11.21 14.05
C GLY A 242 38.03 -10.71 14.61
N SER A 243 37.17 -11.65 15.01
CA SER A 243 36.43 -11.52 16.28
C SER A 243 36.08 -12.93 16.79
N LYS A 244 36.33 -13.17 18.07
CA LYS A 244 36.18 -14.46 18.75
C LYS A 244 34.70 -14.69 19.12
N THR A 245 33.85 -14.95 18.15
CA THR A 245 32.47 -15.42 18.38
C THR A 245 32.25 -16.73 17.63
N GLN A 246 31.92 -17.78 18.38
CA GLN A 246 31.69 -19.14 17.87
C GLN A 246 30.38 -19.18 17.08
N LEU A 247 30.45 -18.91 15.77
CA LEU A 247 29.48 -19.52 14.84
C LEU A 247 29.74 -21.03 14.84
N PRO A 248 28.73 -21.89 14.71
CA PRO A 248 28.99 -23.31 14.56
C PRO A 248 29.74 -23.50 13.25
N GLU A 249 30.89 -24.13 13.36
CA GLU A 249 31.75 -24.48 12.25
C GLU A 249 31.11 -25.68 11.53
N TYR A 250 30.13 -25.40 10.66
CA TYR A 250 29.48 -26.38 9.79
C TYR A 250 30.29 -26.58 8.49
N LEU A 251 31.61 -26.73 8.63
CA LEU A 251 32.44 -27.23 7.55
C LEU A 251 32.17 -28.73 7.43
N LEU A 252 31.61 -29.16 6.30
CA LEU A 252 31.60 -30.58 5.96
C LEU A 252 33.06 -31.02 5.78
N ASP A 253 33.56 -31.86 6.69
CA ASP A 253 34.78 -32.60 6.39
C ASP A 253 34.47 -33.62 5.28
N LYS A 254 35.37 -33.78 4.31
CA LYS A 254 35.20 -34.76 3.22
C LYS A 254 35.05 -36.19 3.75
N SER A 255 35.49 -36.42 4.99
CA SER A 255 35.38 -37.69 5.71
C SER A 255 33.97 -37.97 6.28
N GLU A 256 33.14 -36.94 6.43
CA GLU A 256 31.77 -37.02 6.99
C GLU A 256 30.69 -37.21 5.92
N MET A 257 31.07 -37.31 4.65
CA MET A 257 30.14 -37.57 3.56
C MET A 257 29.45 -38.93 3.74
N ASP A 258 28.15 -38.93 4.03
CA ASP A 258 27.36 -40.15 4.11
C ASP A 258 27.26 -40.80 2.71
N PRO A 259 27.84 -41.99 2.49
CA PRO A 259 27.79 -42.68 1.20
C PRO A 259 26.36 -43.06 0.78
N ALA A 260 25.38 -43.00 1.67
CA ALA A 260 23.98 -43.26 1.38
C ALA A 260 23.24 -42.05 0.76
N VAL A 261 23.80 -40.83 0.84
CA VAL A 261 23.17 -39.63 0.27
C VAL A 261 23.57 -39.49 -1.20
N PRO A 262 22.62 -39.53 -2.15
CA PRO A 262 22.93 -39.69 -3.58
C PRO A 262 23.39 -38.40 -4.29
N TRP A 263 23.44 -37.24 -3.62
CA TRP A 263 23.83 -35.97 -4.23
C TRP A 263 25.09 -35.38 -3.60
N GLU A 264 26.03 -34.90 -4.42
CA GLU A 264 27.24 -34.22 -3.95
C GLU A 264 26.91 -32.87 -3.28
N PRO A 265 27.58 -32.52 -2.17
CA PRO A 265 27.31 -31.27 -1.46
C PRO A 265 27.79 -30.08 -2.30
N PHE A 266 26.94 -29.08 -2.49
CA PHE A 266 27.33 -27.84 -3.17
C PHE A 266 28.06 -26.92 -2.18
N LEU A 267 29.38 -26.84 -2.32
CA LEU A 267 30.23 -26.04 -1.44
C LEU A 267 30.54 -24.66 -2.05
N ILE A 268 30.31 -23.61 -1.26
CA ILE A 268 30.61 -22.22 -1.59
C ILE A 268 31.86 -21.82 -0.82
N GLY A 269 33.00 -21.69 -1.50
CA GLY A 269 34.27 -21.35 -0.84
C GLY A 269 34.66 -22.35 0.25
N LYS A 270 34.33 -23.64 0.07
CA LYS A 270 34.49 -24.77 1.01
C LYS A 270 33.44 -24.88 2.13
N HIS A 271 32.47 -23.98 2.21
CA HIS A 271 31.41 -24.00 3.21
C HIS A 271 30.08 -24.48 2.62
N THR A 272 29.25 -25.09 3.46
CA THR A 272 27.84 -25.38 3.10
C THR A 272 27.07 -24.07 2.93
N PHE A 273 26.00 -24.07 2.14
CA PHE A 273 25.19 -22.87 1.96
C PHE A 273 24.62 -22.30 3.28
N PRO A 274 24.07 -23.11 4.23
CA PRO A 274 23.69 -22.61 5.54
C PRO A 274 24.84 -21.90 6.27
N HIS A 275 26.04 -22.48 6.26
CA HIS A 275 27.20 -21.85 6.89
C HIS A 275 27.60 -20.54 6.20
N HIS A 276 27.60 -20.52 4.86
CA HIS A 276 27.90 -19.32 4.09
C HIS A 276 26.95 -18.18 4.42
N VAL A 277 25.64 -18.44 4.46
CA VAL A 277 24.61 -17.45 4.83
C VAL A 277 24.82 -16.95 6.26
N LEU A 278 25.01 -17.86 7.23
CA LEU A 278 25.23 -17.49 8.63
C LEU A 278 26.50 -16.65 8.82
N GLN A 279 27.57 -16.94 8.08
CA GLN A 279 28.79 -16.16 8.09
C GLN A 279 28.55 -14.74 7.54
N VAL A 280 27.81 -14.61 6.44
CA VAL A 280 27.46 -13.30 5.87
C VAL A 280 26.57 -12.52 6.84
N TRP A 281 25.59 -13.16 7.48
CA TRP A 281 24.77 -12.54 8.52
C TRP A 281 25.59 -12.04 9.70
N HIS A 282 26.52 -12.86 10.19
CA HIS A 282 27.40 -12.44 11.29
C HIS A 282 28.29 -11.26 10.91
N GLN A 283 28.88 -11.27 9.71
CA GLN A 283 29.78 -10.22 9.25
C GLN A 283 29.09 -8.88 8.94
N ARG A 284 27.79 -8.92 8.57
CA ARG A 284 27.08 -7.76 8.01
C ARG A 284 25.94 -7.24 8.87
N LEU A 285 25.31 -8.12 9.63
CA LEU A 285 24.17 -7.81 10.47
C LEU A 285 24.49 -7.96 11.96
N ASP A 286 25.74 -8.32 12.31
CA ASP A 286 26.19 -8.62 13.67
C ASP A 286 25.31 -9.67 14.39
N ILE A 287 24.66 -10.55 13.62
CA ILE A 287 23.82 -11.61 14.16
C ILE A 287 24.71 -12.66 14.81
N THR A 288 24.42 -12.97 16.07
CA THR A 288 25.17 -13.92 16.91
C THR A 288 24.23 -14.94 17.53
N MET A 289 24.80 -16.03 18.05
CA MET A 289 24.06 -17.11 18.68
C MET A 289 23.33 -16.69 19.94
N VAL A 290 22.10 -17.20 20.12
CA VAL A 290 21.34 -17.18 21.38
C VAL A 290 21.21 -15.78 22.01
N THR A 291 20.59 -14.85 21.30
CA THR A 291 20.23 -13.52 21.83
C THR A 291 18.72 -13.33 21.95
N GLN A 292 18.29 -12.51 22.90
CA GLN A 292 16.87 -12.17 23.08
C GLN A 292 16.32 -11.40 21.86
N GLU A 293 17.16 -10.59 21.23
CA GLU A 293 16.85 -9.86 19.99
C GLU A 293 16.58 -10.82 18.82
N LEU A 294 17.32 -11.93 18.72
CA LEU A 294 17.14 -12.93 17.68
C LEU A 294 15.81 -13.68 17.84
N LYS A 295 15.42 -14.01 19.08
CA LYS A 295 14.08 -14.56 19.37
C LYS A 295 12.96 -13.59 19.01
N ALA A 296 13.13 -12.30 19.32
CA ALA A 296 12.17 -11.27 18.94
C ALA A 296 12.07 -11.09 17.42
N MET A 297 13.21 -11.14 16.72
CA MET A 297 13.29 -11.09 15.27
C MET A 297 12.59 -12.29 14.63
N HIS A 298 12.85 -13.50 15.10
CA HIS A 298 12.16 -14.72 14.65
C HIS A 298 10.65 -14.61 14.84
N ALA A 299 10.20 -14.16 16.01
CA ALA A 299 8.77 -13.96 16.30
C ALA A 299 8.14 -12.89 15.38
N ALA A 300 8.82 -11.77 15.15
CA ALA A 300 8.34 -10.70 14.28
C ALA A 300 8.22 -11.16 12.82
N ILE A 301 9.25 -11.83 12.28
CA ILE A 301 9.22 -12.36 10.91
C ILE A 301 8.14 -13.44 10.77
N SER A 302 7.95 -14.30 11.78
CA SER A 302 6.90 -15.32 11.77
C SER A 302 5.49 -14.72 11.68
N GLN A 303 5.26 -13.56 12.31
CA GLN A 303 3.98 -12.84 12.26
C GLN A 303 3.76 -12.08 10.95
N LEU A 304 4.83 -11.75 10.22
CA LEU A 304 4.77 -11.02 8.95
C LEU A 304 4.31 -11.87 7.78
N VAL A 305 4.51 -13.18 7.85
CA VAL A 305 4.16 -14.08 6.75
C VAL A 305 2.64 -14.12 6.62
N PRO A 306 2.06 -13.64 5.50
CA PRO A 306 0.62 -13.73 5.29
C PRO A 306 0.20 -15.21 5.26
N ASN A 307 -1.07 -15.48 5.56
CA ASN A 307 -1.66 -16.83 5.43
C ASN A 307 -1.18 -17.48 4.13
N ARG A 308 -0.48 -18.61 4.27
CA ARG A 308 0.19 -19.34 3.20
C ARG A 308 -0.82 -19.71 2.13
N GLN A 309 -0.89 -18.92 1.07
CA GLN A 309 -1.68 -19.23 -0.12
C GLN A 309 -0.79 -19.99 -1.10
N LEU A 310 -1.39 -20.94 -1.83
CA LEU A 310 -0.70 -21.61 -2.94
C LEU A 310 -0.29 -20.54 -3.96
N MET A 311 1.00 -20.21 -3.99
CA MET A 311 1.58 -19.26 -4.93
C MET A 311 1.79 -19.98 -6.27
N VAL A 312 1.23 -19.43 -7.34
CA VAL A 312 1.42 -19.95 -8.71
C VAL A 312 2.64 -19.31 -9.38
N ASP A 313 3.04 -18.11 -8.94
CA ASP A 313 4.14 -17.36 -9.54
C ASP A 313 5.49 -17.72 -8.91
N LEU A 314 6.48 -18.07 -9.75
CA LEU A 314 7.79 -18.57 -9.30
C LEU A 314 8.58 -17.53 -8.47
N PRO A 315 8.66 -16.24 -8.85
CA PRO A 315 9.31 -15.22 -8.03
C PRO A 315 8.66 -15.04 -6.66
N ALA A 316 7.33 -15.03 -6.59
CA ALA A 316 6.61 -14.92 -5.31
C ALA A 316 6.87 -16.15 -4.42
N LEU A 317 6.90 -17.35 -5.02
CA LEU A 317 7.24 -18.59 -4.34
C LEU A 317 8.66 -18.56 -3.75
N PHE A 318 9.65 -18.02 -4.49
CA PHE A 318 11.03 -17.92 -4.00
C PHE A 318 11.24 -16.88 -2.91
N VAL A 319 10.44 -15.81 -2.89
CA VAL A 319 10.37 -14.91 -1.73
C VAL A 319 9.88 -15.66 -0.50
N GLN A 320 8.82 -16.47 -0.62
CA GLN A 320 8.31 -17.28 0.49
C GLN A 320 9.34 -18.33 0.96
N ILE A 321 9.97 -19.06 0.04
CA ILE A 321 11.03 -20.03 0.35
C ILE A 321 12.16 -19.34 1.11
N SER A 322 12.57 -18.15 0.68
CA SER A 322 13.67 -17.42 1.33
C SER A 322 13.30 -16.98 2.75
N VAL A 323 12.03 -16.67 3.00
CA VAL A 323 11.51 -16.39 4.35
C VAL A 323 11.53 -17.65 5.21
N ASP A 324 11.06 -18.79 4.69
CA ASP A 324 11.08 -20.07 5.41
C ASP A 324 12.52 -20.51 5.73
N VAL A 325 13.46 -20.36 4.79
CA VAL A 325 14.89 -20.62 5.03
C VAL A 325 15.47 -19.67 6.08
N THR A 326 15.11 -18.39 6.03
CA THR A 326 15.51 -17.39 7.04
C THR A 326 15.02 -17.77 8.43
N LEU A 327 13.74 -18.12 8.56
CA LEU A 327 13.16 -18.58 9.82
C LEU A 327 13.83 -19.87 10.32
N GLY A 328 14.11 -20.81 9.41
CA GLY A 328 14.85 -22.02 9.71
C GLY A 328 16.24 -21.74 10.28
N PHE A 329 17.00 -20.84 9.67
CA PHE A 329 18.33 -20.46 10.15
C PHE A 329 18.29 -19.67 11.45
N LEU A 330 17.34 -18.75 11.62
CA LEU A 330 17.14 -18.06 12.90
C LEU A 330 16.79 -19.05 14.02
N ALA A 331 15.92 -20.03 13.74
CA ALA A 331 15.58 -21.09 14.68
C ALA A 331 16.81 -21.92 15.09
N LEU A 332 17.68 -22.30 14.13
CA LEU A 332 18.96 -22.94 14.43
C LEU A 332 19.83 -22.08 15.35
N LEU A 333 19.92 -20.76 15.09
CA LEU A 333 20.68 -19.83 15.93
C LEU A 333 20.11 -19.67 17.35
N THR A 334 18.81 -19.94 17.54
CA THR A 334 18.16 -19.96 18.86
C THR A 334 18.22 -21.32 19.56
N SER A 335 18.89 -22.32 18.98
CA SER A 335 18.94 -23.72 19.45
C SER A 335 17.59 -24.45 19.39
N GLU A 336 16.66 -24.01 18.54
CA GLU A 336 15.37 -24.66 18.30
C GLU A 336 15.44 -25.52 17.03
N THR A 337 16.09 -26.67 17.11
CA THR A 337 16.34 -27.53 15.93
C THR A 337 15.05 -28.11 15.33
N SER A 338 14.06 -28.43 16.14
CA SER A 338 12.78 -28.97 15.67
C SER A 338 12.00 -27.94 14.84
N THR A 339 11.93 -26.69 15.27
CA THR A 339 11.27 -25.61 14.52
C THR A 339 12.04 -25.28 13.26
N ALA A 340 13.37 -25.29 13.31
CA ALA A 340 14.22 -25.13 12.14
C ALA A 340 13.92 -26.17 11.06
N ILE A 341 13.87 -27.46 11.42
CA ILE A 341 13.55 -28.55 10.49
C ILE A 341 12.17 -28.35 9.88
N VAL A 342 11.16 -27.95 10.68
CA VAL A 342 9.81 -27.68 10.17
C VAL A 342 9.81 -26.60 9.10
N HIS A 343 10.52 -25.49 9.32
CA HIS A 343 10.61 -24.41 8.34
C HIS A 343 11.33 -24.84 7.05
N LEU A 344 12.45 -25.58 7.16
CA LEU A 344 13.18 -26.06 5.99
C LEU A 344 12.40 -27.09 5.18
N VAL A 345 11.74 -28.06 5.85
CA VAL A 345 10.86 -29.02 5.19
C VAL A 345 9.67 -28.32 4.55
N GLN A 346 9.13 -27.28 5.19
CA GLN A 346 8.06 -26.48 4.62
C GLN A 346 8.49 -25.83 3.30
N ALA A 347 9.68 -25.23 3.25
CA ALA A 347 10.24 -24.62 2.03
C ALA A 347 10.38 -25.62 0.87
N LEU A 348 10.75 -26.87 1.17
CA LEU A 348 10.84 -27.93 0.17
C LEU A 348 9.44 -28.39 -0.28
N SER A 349 8.50 -28.54 0.66
CA SER A 349 7.13 -28.99 0.36
C SER A 349 6.35 -27.99 -0.50
N THR A 350 6.56 -26.69 -0.31
CA THR A 350 5.88 -25.64 -1.10
C THR A 350 6.38 -25.64 -2.53
N LEU A 351 7.68 -25.87 -2.74
CA LEU A 351 8.28 -25.96 -4.07
C LEU A 351 7.88 -27.25 -4.80
N ASP A 352 7.77 -28.37 -4.08
CA ASP A 352 7.28 -29.64 -4.60
C ASP A 352 5.81 -29.55 -5.05
N GLN A 353 4.95 -28.96 -4.22
CA GLN A 353 3.54 -28.72 -4.55
C GLN A 353 3.34 -27.82 -5.77
N ALA A 354 4.28 -26.89 -6.03
CA ALA A 354 4.26 -26.04 -7.22
C ALA A 354 4.72 -26.77 -8.51
N GLY A 355 5.27 -27.99 -8.41
CA GLY A 355 5.66 -28.81 -9.56
C GLY A 355 7.01 -28.45 -10.19
N HIS A 356 7.85 -27.66 -9.51
CA HIS A 356 9.15 -27.22 -10.03
C HIS A 356 10.28 -28.17 -9.63
N GLY A 357 10.32 -29.37 -10.24
CA GLY A 357 11.25 -30.44 -9.86
C GLY A 357 12.74 -30.09 -10.01
N THR A 358 13.14 -29.33 -11.04
CA THR A 358 14.54 -28.90 -11.23
C THR A 358 14.99 -27.94 -10.15
N ALA A 359 14.13 -26.97 -9.81
CA ALA A 359 14.36 -26.01 -8.74
C ALA A 359 14.41 -26.70 -7.38
N LEU A 360 13.54 -27.70 -7.15
CA LEU A 360 13.53 -28.49 -5.91
C LEU A 360 14.84 -29.26 -5.73
N GLN A 361 15.33 -29.93 -6.77
CA GLN A 361 16.62 -30.63 -6.72
C GLN A 361 17.78 -29.68 -6.40
N ALA A 362 17.80 -28.50 -7.03
CA ALA A 362 18.81 -27.48 -6.77
C ALA A 362 18.72 -26.94 -5.33
N LEU A 363 17.50 -26.71 -4.82
CA LEU A 363 17.25 -26.24 -3.46
C LEU A 363 17.68 -27.28 -2.41
N CYS A 364 17.38 -28.57 -2.62
CA CYS A 364 17.84 -29.65 -1.75
C CYS A 364 19.37 -29.70 -1.68
N ARG A 365 20.06 -29.59 -2.83
CA ARG A 365 21.53 -29.57 -2.89
C ARG A 365 22.17 -28.39 -2.16
N LEU A 366 21.46 -27.26 -2.07
CA LEU A 366 21.92 -26.10 -1.32
C LEU A 366 21.64 -26.24 0.18
N ILE A 367 20.39 -26.54 0.56
CA ILE A 367 19.95 -26.44 1.96
C ILE A 367 20.33 -27.64 2.81
N LEU A 368 20.26 -28.85 2.25
CA LEU A 368 20.51 -30.09 2.99
C LEU A 368 21.99 -30.44 2.87
N PRO A 369 22.82 -30.16 3.89
CA PRO A 369 24.16 -30.73 3.93
C PRO A 369 24.07 -32.26 3.94
N GLN A 370 25.10 -32.93 3.41
CA GLN A 370 25.26 -34.37 3.58
C GLN A 370 25.47 -34.74 5.04
#